data_AF-A0A7S4HRB0-F1
#
_entry.id   AF-A0A7S4HRB0-F1
#
_cell.length_a   1.000
_cell.length_b   1.000
_cell.length_c   1.000
_cell.angle_alpha   90.00
_cell.angle_beta   90.00
_cell.angle_gamma   90.00
#
_symmetry.space_group_name_H-M   'P 1'
#
loop_
_entity.id
_entity.type
_entity.pdbx_description
1 polymer ?
#
loop_
_entity_poly.entity_id
_entity_poly.type
_entity_poly.pdbx_seq_one_letter_code
_entity_poly.pdbx_strand_id
1 'polypeptide(L)'
;FCFFHMSWSRMIVKGCQILGRTLTQSWSEGLNAAAKQAAAGTNKIGNITIKESKQILGIDEVTEEHINKKYEYLFNANSKDKGGSPYLQAKVSNAKIRLESALENK
;
A
#
# COMPACT_ATOMS: atom_id res chain seq x y z
N PHE A 1 54.32 8.63 32.40
CA PHE A 1 53.62 7.43 31.88
C PHE A 1 52.10 7.50 32.14
N CYS A 2 51.41 8.59 31.75
CA CYS A 2 49.96 8.77 32.00
C CYS A 2 49.16 9.21 30.75
N PHE A 3 49.85 9.60 29.66
CA PHE A 3 49.21 10.04 28.42
C PHE A 3 48.73 8.90 27.51
N PHE A 4 49.20 7.67 27.70
CA PHE A 4 48.90 6.55 26.80
C PHE A 4 47.55 5.86 27.08
N HIS A 5 47.05 5.94 28.31
CA HIS A 5 45.79 5.29 28.71
C HIS A 5 44.54 6.05 28.24
N MET A 6 44.70 7.33 27.84
CA MET A 6 43.57 8.20 27.45
C MET A 6 43.22 8.14 25.95
N SER A 7 44.09 7.54 25.11
CA SER A 7 43.83 7.41 23.66
C SER A 7 42.88 6.27 23.31
N TRP A 8 42.88 5.19 24.09
CA TRP A 8 42.06 4.01 23.80
C TRP A 8 40.58 4.25 24.12
N SER A 9 40.28 4.96 25.21
CA SER A 9 38.91 5.30 25.61
C SER A 9 38.21 6.19 24.58
N ARG A 10 38.92 7.15 23.96
CA ARG A 10 38.35 8.04 22.94
C ARG A 10 38.03 7.33 21.63
N MET A 11 38.78 6.29 21.25
CA MET A 11 38.46 5.46 20.07
C MET A 11 37.19 4.64 20.28
N ILE A 12 37.03 4.03 21.46
CA ILE A 12 35.86 3.22 21.80
C ILE A 12 34.58 4.08 21.83
N VAL A 13 34.64 5.26 22.46
CA VAL A 13 33.50 6.18 22.54
C VAL A 13 33.11 6.70 21.15
N LYS A 14 34.08 7.05 20.30
CA LYS A 14 33.81 7.53 18.93
C LYS A 14 33.29 6.42 18.02
N GLY A 15 33.79 5.19 18.15
CA GLY A 15 33.30 4.04 17.39
C GLY A 15 31.83 3.72 17.68
N CYS A 16 31.44 3.77 18.96
CA CYS A 16 30.05 3.52 19.38
C CYS A 16 29.06 4.61 18.89
N GLN A 17 29.49 5.88 18.85
CA GLN A 17 28.64 6.99 18.39
C GLN A 17 28.28 6.92 16.90
N ILE A 18 29.18 6.41 16.07
CA ILE A 18 28.94 6.29 14.62
C ILE A 18 27.91 5.20 14.34
N LEU A 19 28.05 4.02 14.97
CA LEU A 19 27.13 2.90 14.82
C LEU A 19 25.71 3.20 15.35
N GLY A 20 25.60 3.96 16.44
CA GLY A 20 24.30 4.35 16.99
C GLY A 20 23.52 5.32 16.10
N ARG A 21 24.20 6.26 15.43
CA ARG A 21 23.55 7.26 14.57
C ARG A 21 23.02 6.65 13.27
N THR A 22 23.77 5.74 12.65
CA THR A 22 23.35 5.08 11.40
C THR A 22 22.14 4.17 11.61
N LEU A 23 22.05 3.50 12.76
CA LEU A 23 20.90 2.65 13.08
C LEU A 23 19.61 3.47 13.23
N THR A 24 19.65 4.55 14.02
CA THR A 24 18.49 5.44 14.22
C THR A 24 18.05 6.11 12.93
N GLN A 25 19.00 6.54 12.10
CA GLN A 25 18.71 7.10 10.77
C GLN A 25 18.01 6.08 9.88
N SER A 26 18.52 4.85 9.80
CA SER A 26 17.89 3.79 9.00
C SER A 26 16.48 3.43 9.47
N TRP A 27 16.21 3.48 10.78
CA TRP A 27 14.87 3.24 11.32
C TRP A 27 13.91 4.37 10.96
N SER A 28 14.36 5.62 11.11
CA SER A 28 13.55 6.80 10.76
C SER A 28 13.31 6.89 9.26
N GLU A 29 14.29 6.54 8.43
CA GLU A 29 14.17 6.44 6.99
C GLU A 29 13.22 5.31 6.58
N GLY A 30 13.28 4.15 7.24
CA GLY A 30 12.33 3.05 7.04
C GLY A 30 10.89 3.47 7.36
N LEU A 31 10.69 4.20 8.46
CA LEU A 31 9.38 4.73 8.84
C LEU A 31 8.89 5.80 7.84
N ASN A 32 9.76 6.71 7.42
CA ASN A 32 9.42 7.75 6.45
C ASN A 32 9.19 7.17 5.04
N ALA A 33 9.93 6.13 4.65
CA ALA A 33 9.71 5.41 3.41
C ALA A 33 8.38 4.64 3.47
N ALA A 34 8.05 4.00 4.58
CA ALA A 34 6.75 3.35 4.80
C ALA A 34 5.61 4.37 4.80
N ALA A 35 5.77 5.54 5.44
CA ALA A 35 4.79 6.62 5.43
C ALA A 35 4.60 7.22 4.03
N LYS A 36 5.69 7.44 3.28
CA LYS A 36 5.64 7.86 1.87
C LYS A 36 5.03 6.78 0.98
N GLN A 37 5.29 5.50 1.23
CA GLN A 37 4.65 4.40 0.51
C GLN A 37 3.17 4.25 0.86
N ALA A 38 2.76 4.54 2.09
CA ALA A 38 1.37 4.59 2.49
C ALA A 38 0.65 5.78 1.83
N ALA A 39 1.27 6.96 1.82
CA ALA A 39 0.75 8.15 1.13
C ALA A 39 0.72 7.99 -0.41
N ALA A 40 1.73 7.33 -0.99
CA ALA A 40 1.75 6.98 -2.41
C ALA A 40 0.89 5.74 -2.73
N GLY A 41 0.49 4.97 -1.71
CA GLY A 41 -0.32 3.76 -1.81
C GLY A 41 -1.75 4.04 -2.24
N THR A 42 -2.26 5.25 -1.96
CA THR A 42 -3.54 5.72 -2.48
C THR A 42 -3.57 5.73 -4.02
N ASN A 43 -2.43 5.98 -4.67
CA ASN A 43 -2.31 5.94 -6.14
C ASN A 43 -1.99 4.55 -6.71
N LYS A 44 -1.76 3.53 -5.87
CA LYS A 44 -1.49 2.15 -6.30
C LYS A 44 -2.67 1.20 -6.07
N ILE A 45 -3.73 1.64 -5.39
CA ILE A 45 -5.01 0.92 -5.33
C ILE A 45 -5.62 0.97 -6.73
N GLY A 46 -5.15 0.08 -7.59
CA GLY A 46 -5.68 -0.10 -8.93
C GLY A 46 -5.03 0.80 -9.98
N ASN A 47 -3.93 0.31 -10.57
CA ASN A 47 -3.69 0.49 -12.01
C ASN A 47 -4.80 -0.25 -12.81
N ILE A 48 -6.05 0.17 -12.64
CA ILE A 48 -7.20 -0.26 -13.43
C ILE A 48 -7.90 0.99 -13.90
N THR A 49 -7.98 1.11 -15.21
CA THR A 49 -8.62 2.25 -15.88
C THR A 49 -10.14 2.20 -15.68
N ILE A 50 -10.83 3.33 -15.82
CA ILE A 50 -12.31 3.36 -15.77
C ILE A 50 -12.90 2.37 -16.79
N LYS A 51 -12.26 2.26 -17.96
CA LYS A 51 -12.66 1.33 -19.03
C LYS A 51 -12.52 -0.13 -18.59
N GLU A 52 -11.40 -0.49 -17.96
CA GLU A 52 -11.23 -1.84 -17.40
C GLU A 52 -12.22 -2.11 -16.28
N SER A 53 -12.49 -1.15 -15.40
CA SER A 53 -13.48 -1.34 -14.33
C SER A 53 -14.87 -1.64 -14.87
N LYS A 54 -15.29 -0.94 -15.93
CA LYS A 54 -16.54 -1.26 -16.64
C LYS A 54 -16.55 -2.67 -17.21
N GLN A 55 -15.44 -3.11 -17.81
CA GLN A 55 -15.32 -4.47 -18.35
C GLN A 55 -15.34 -5.54 -17.27
N ILE A 56 -14.69 -5.30 -16.12
CA ILE A 56 -14.67 -6.23 -14.99
C ILE A 56 -16.08 -6.42 -14.40
N LEU A 57 -16.85 -5.33 -14.26
CA LEU A 57 -18.23 -5.41 -13.77
C LEU A 57 -19.25 -5.76 -14.87
N GLY A 58 -18.86 -5.68 -16.15
CA GLY A 58 -19.74 -5.95 -17.29
C GLY A 58 -20.90 -4.96 -17.40
N ILE A 59 -20.64 -3.67 -17.14
CA ILE A 59 -21.65 -2.60 -17.17
C ILE A 59 -21.25 -1.50 -18.14
N ASP A 60 -22.19 -1.07 -18.99
CA ASP A 60 -22.01 0.08 -19.89
C ASP A 60 -22.38 1.39 -19.17
N GLU A 61 -23.44 1.35 -18.36
CA GLU A 61 -23.94 2.45 -17.55
C GLU A 61 -23.28 2.48 -16.16
N VAL A 62 -22.73 3.63 -15.79
CA VAL A 62 -22.09 3.86 -14.49
C VAL A 62 -23.10 4.52 -13.57
N THR A 63 -24.00 3.70 -13.01
CA THR A 63 -24.92 4.10 -11.93
C THR A 63 -24.63 3.28 -10.68
N GLU A 64 -24.74 3.92 -9.52
CA GLU A 64 -24.36 3.34 -8.23
C GLU A 64 -25.12 2.04 -7.91
N GLU A 65 -26.40 1.98 -8.28
CA GLU A 65 -27.26 0.81 -8.15
C GLU A 65 -26.77 -0.39 -8.98
N HIS A 66 -26.42 -0.15 -10.25
CA HIS A 66 -25.92 -1.20 -11.14
C HIS A 66 -24.55 -1.71 -10.71
N ILE A 67 -23.66 -0.81 -10.27
CA ILE A 67 -22.33 -1.16 -9.74
C ILE A 67 -22.49 -2.08 -8.53
N ASN A 68 -23.31 -1.70 -7.55
CA ASN A 68 -23.48 -2.48 -6.32
C ASN A 68 -24.10 -3.85 -6.60
N LYS A 69 -25.15 -3.91 -7.42
CA LYS A 69 -25.81 -5.18 -7.77
C LYS A 69 -24.86 -6.15 -8.47
N LYS A 70 -24.01 -5.66 -9.38
CA LYS A 70 -23.07 -6.50 -10.12
C LYS A 70 -21.84 -6.87 -9.30
N TYR A 71 -21.38 -5.95 -8.46
CA TYR A 71 -20.36 -6.21 -7.46
C TYR A 71 -20.77 -7.35 -6.52
N GLU A 72 -21.96 -7.29 -5.90
CA GLU A 72 -22.41 -8.34 -4.97
C GLU A 72 -22.52 -9.70 -5.66
N TYR A 73 -23.04 -9.73 -6.89
CA TYR A 73 -23.12 -10.95 -7.67
C TYR A 73 -21.73 -11.56 -7.92
N LEU A 74 -20.78 -10.77 -8.43
CA LEU A 74 -19.43 -11.24 -8.73
C LEU A 74 -18.64 -11.60 -7.45
N PHE A 75 -18.85 -10.86 -6.37
CA PHE A 75 -18.21 -11.09 -5.09
C PHE A 75 -18.70 -12.39 -4.44
N ASN A 76 -20.01 -12.62 -4.43
CA ASN A 76 -20.62 -13.84 -3.88
C ASN A 76 -20.39 -15.06 -4.77
N ALA A 77 -20.34 -14.89 -6.10
CA ALA A 77 -19.99 -15.97 -7.02
C ALA A 77 -18.53 -16.42 -6.84
N ASN A 78 -17.62 -15.51 -6.48
CA ASN A 78 -16.19 -15.78 -6.32
C ASN A 78 -15.73 -15.75 -4.85
N SER A 79 -16.63 -16.00 -3.89
CA SER A 79 -16.29 -16.13 -2.47
C SER A 79 -15.23 -17.22 -2.24
N LYS A 80 -14.35 -17.03 -1.25
CA LYS A 80 -13.30 -18.02 -0.92
C LYS A 80 -13.92 -19.38 -0.56
N ASP A 81 -15.08 -19.34 0.09
CA ASP A 81 -15.86 -20.52 0.50
C ASP A 81 -16.35 -21.36 -0.69
N LYS A 82 -16.48 -20.75 -1.88
CA LYS A 82 -16.89 -21.42 -3.12
C LYS A 82 -15.70 -21.80 -4.01
N GLY A 83 -14.47 -21.75 -3.47
CA GLY A 83 -13.25 -21.99 -4.24
C GLY A 83 -12.80 -20.80 -5.10
N GLY A 84 -13.34 -19.60 -4.85
CA GLY A 84 -12.97 -18.38 -5.56
C GLY A 84 -11.57 -17.88 -5.20
N SER A 85 -10.92 -17.22 -6.16
CA SER A 85 -9.59 -16.65 -5.96
C SER A 85 -9.65 -15.31 -5.21
N PRO A 86 -8.82 -15.09 -4.17
CA PRO A 86 -8.66 -13.79 -3.52
C PRO A 86 -8.23 -12.69 -4.51
N TYR A 87 -7.53 -13.06 -5.59
CA TYR A 87 -7.09 -12.13 -6.62
C TYR A 87 -8.28 -11.54 -7.41
N LEU A 88 -9.26 -12.37 -7.74
CA LEU A 88 -10.47 -11.93 -8.44
C LEU A 88 -11.29 -10.99 -7.54
N GLN A 89 -11.43 -11.32 -6.26
CA GLN A 89 -12.08 -10.43 -5.29
C GLN A 89 -11.39 -9.08 -5.18
N ALA A 90 -10.05 -9.07 -5.10
CA ALA A 90 -9.27 -7.83 -5.08
C ALA A 90 -9.49 -7.01 -6.36
N LYS A 91 -9.55 -7.64 -7.55
CA LYS A 91 -9.85 -6.97 -8.82
C LYS A 91 -11.25 -6.36 -8.84
N VAL A 92 -12.26 -7.10 -8.40
CA VAL A 92 -13.67 -6.65 -8.36
C VAL A 92 -13.85 -5.51 -7.35
N SER A 93 -13.24 -5.60 -6.17
CA SER A 93 -13.27 -4.55 -5.15
C SER A 93 -12.57 -3.26 -5.62
N ASN A 94 -11.37 -3.38 -6.20
CA ASN A 94 -10.66 -2.23 -6.75
C ASN A 94 -11.46 -1.57 -7.89
N ALA A 95 -12.11 -2.35 -8.75
CA ALA A 95 -12.91 -1.84 -9.86
C ALA A 95 -14.11 -1.02 -9.37
N LYS A 96 -14.78 -1.48 -8.30
CA LYS A 96 -15.84 -0.74 -7.61
C LYS A 96 -15.34 0.59 -7.08
N ILE A 97 -14.28 0.59 -6.27
CA ILE A 97 -13.69 1.82 -5.67
C ILE A 97 -13.33 2.83 -6.77
N ARG A 98 -12.77 2.35 -7.90
CA ARG A 98 -12.39 3.22 -9.02
C ARG A 98 -13.58 3.87 -9.71
N LEU A 99 -14.71 3.17 -9.83
CA LEU A 99 -15.94 3.72 -10.42
C LEU A 99 -16.66 4.66 -9.45
N GLU A 100 -16.72 4.34 -8.16
CA GLU A 100 -17.28 5.22 -7.12
C GLU A 100 -16.52 6.55 -7.05
N SER A 101 -15.18 6.49 -7.03
CA SER A 101 -14.34 7.69 -7.09
C SER A 101 -14.55 8.49 -8.38
N ALA A 102 -14.87 7.85 -9.50
CA ALA A 102 -15.18 8.55 -10.76
C ALA A 102 -16.56 9.21 -10.75
N LEU A 103 -17.52 8.69 -9.98
CA LEU A 103 -18.85 9.29 -9.80
C LEU A 103 -18.80 10.47 -8.83
N GLU A 104 -18.00 10.37 -7.77
CA GLU A 104 -17.82 11.45 -6.78
C GLU A 104 -17.06 12.67 -7.36
N ASN A 105 -16.13 12.43 -8.29
CA ASN A 105 -15.38 13.51 -8.97
C ASN A 105 -16.10 14.12 -10.19
N LYS A 106 -17.41 13.91 -10.33
CA LYS A 106 -18.22 14.35 -11.46
C LYS A 106 -19.29 15.35 -11.03
#